data_AF-A0A1C3H4N5-F1
#
_entry.id   AF-A0A1C3H4N5-F1
#
_cell.length_a   1.000
_cell.length_b   1.000
_cell.length_c   1.000
_cell.angle_alpha   90.00
_cell.angle_beta   90.00
_cell.angle_gamma   90.00
#
_symmetry.space_group_name_H-M   'P 1'
#
loop_
_entity.id
_entity.type
_entity.pdbx_description
1 polymer ?
#
loop_
_entity_poly.entity_id
_entity_poly.type
_entity_poly.pdbx_seq_one_letter_code
_entity_poly.pdbx_strand_id
1 'polypeptide(L)'
;MDKTSITMQILFEEEIFIRGMRLTSAGQSLSETRKKLLNHIREIVKTSDAPLMIATELAILQNDFDRYANSRAMESSLQSAINEMEVIQRHFQIILTPDYALIDRAFSLPKNRQKGLPIDEARQSFRSHYARLANLDKSRLDDDEKEIIDARQEMFALAKSLYIAEQEITLGIAA
;
A
#
# COMPACT_ATOMS: atom_id res chain seq x y z
N MET A 1 -5.66 40.66 -18.45
CA MET A 1 -5.08 39.73 -17.46
C MET A 1 -3.97 38.96 -18.13
N ASP A 2 -2.82 38.81 -17.46
CA ASP A 2 -1.80 37.87 -17.95
C ASP A 2 -2.23 36.41 -17.72
N LYS A 3 -1.54 35.47 -18.39
CA LYS A 3 -1.87 34.03 -18.32
C LYS A 3 -1.75 33.45 -16.91
N THR A 4 -0.83 33.99 -16.11
CA THR A 4 -0.64 33.58 -14.71
C THR A 4 -1.84 33.95 -13.85
N SER A 5 -2.36 35.16 -14.06
CA SER A 5 -3.54 35.69 -13.36
C SER A 5 -4.80 34.88 -13.68
N ILE A 6 -4.98 34.47 -14.94
CA ILE A 6 -6.09 33.59 -15.34
C ILE A 6 -5.96 32.22 -14.66
N THR A 7 -4.75 31.66 -14.62
CA THR A 7 -4.50 30.36 -13.98
C THR A 7 -4.83 30.40 -12.49
N MET A 8 -4.38 31.45 -11.78
CA MET A 8 -4.68 31.64 -10.36
C MET A 8 -6.18 31.77 -10.08
N GLN A 9 -6.90 32.47 -10.96
CA GLN A 9 -8.35 32.57 -10.84
C GLN A 9 -9.03 31.19 -10.99
N ILE A 10 -8.64 30.40 -11.99
CA ILE A 10 -9.20 29.07 -12.21
C ILE A 10 -8.93 28.15 -11.01
N LEU A 11 -7.71 28.18 -10.46
CA LEU A 11 -7.36 27.39 -9.27
C LEU A 11 -8.19 27.80 -8.04
N PHE A 12 -8.47 29.10 -7.89
CA PHE A 12 -9.32 29.61 -6.82
C PHE A 12 -10.78 29.17 -6.99
N GLU A 13 -11.32 29.24 -8.22
CA GLU A 13 -12.66 28.75 -8.54
C GLU A 13 -12.78 27.24 -8.26
N GLU A 14 -11.77 26.46 -8.64
CA GLU A 14 -11.69 25.03 -8.34
C GLU A 14 -11.74 24.74 -6.84
N GLU A 15 -10.97 25.48 -6.03
CA GLU A 15 -10.98 25.34 -4.57
C GLU A 15 -12.36 25.62 -3.97
N ILE A 16 -13.06 26.65 -4.47
CA ILE A 16 -14.45 26.95 -4.07
C ILE A 16 -15.36 25.77 -4.39
N PHE A 17 -15.26 25.19 -5.58
CA PHE A 17 -16.10 24.05 -5.96
C PHE A 17 -15.79 22.81 -5.13
N ILE A 18 -14.52 22.52 -4.85
CA ILE A 18 -14.13 21.41 -3.96
C ILE A 18 -14.76 21.59 -2.58
N ARG A 19 -14.65 22.78 -2.00
CA ARG A 19 -15.27 23.09 -0.69
C ARG A 19 -16.79 22.98 -0.74
N GLY A 20 -17.41 23.48 -1.81
CA GLY A 20 -18.85 23.37 -2.02
C GLY A 20 -19.32 21.92 -2.10
N MET A 21 -18.61 21.06 -2.84
CA MET A 21 -18.91 19.63 -2.94
C MET A 21 -18.86 18.94 -1.59
N ARG A 22 -17.88 19.27 -0.72
CA ARG A 22 -17.78 18.71 0.64
C ARG A 22 -19.00 19.01 1.52
N LEU A 23 -19.69 20.13 1.27
CA LEU A 23 -20.88 20.53 2.04
C LEU A 23 -22.18 19.86 1.53
N THR A 24 -22.15 19.24 0.36
CA THR A 24 -23.30 18.48 -0.15
C THR A 24 -23.54 17.21 0.68
N SER A 25 -24.76 16.70 0.67
CA SER A 25 -25.10 15.43 1.32
C SER A 25 -24.26 14.26 0.78
N ALA A 26 -23.99 14.24 -0.53
CA ALA A 26 -23.13 13.26 -1.16
C ALA A 26 -21.67 13.37 -0.70
N GLY A 27 -21.13 14.60 -0.60
CA GLY A 27 -19.77 14.84 -0.10
C GLY A 27 -19.60 14.42 1.36
N GLN A 28 -20.58 14.72 2.22
CA GLN A 28 -20.57 14.28 3.61
C GLN A 28 -20.65 12.75 3.72
N SER A 29 -21.54 12.12 2.94
CA SER A 29 -21.66 10.65 2.91
C SER A 29 -20.37 9.97 2.43
N LEU A 30 -19.68 10.57 1.46
CA LEU A 30 -18.38 10.09 1.00
C LEU A 30 -17.32 10.19 2.10
N SER A 31 -17.22 11.33 2.79
CA SER A 31 -16.29 11.51 3.92
C SER A 31 -16.56 10.51 5.05
N GLU A 32 -17.83 10.28 5.41
CA GLU A 32 -18.19 9.25 6.40
C GLU A 32 -17.78 7.84 5.97
N THR A 33 -17.97 7.52 4.69
CA THR A 33 -17.56 6.20 4.15
C THR A 33 -16.05 6.04 4.15
N ARG A 34 -15.30 7.09 3.79
CA ARG A 34 -13.83 7.11 3.88
C ARG A 34 -13.34 6.94 5.32
N LYS A 35 -13.98 7.59 6.30
CA LYS A 35 -13.68 7.40 7.72
C LYS A 35 -13.95 5.97 8.20
N LYS A 36 -15.02 5.34 7.72
CA LYS A 36 -15.28 3.91 7.98
C LYS A 36 -14.18 3.02 7.42
N LEU A 37 -13.74 3.27 6.18
CA LEU A 37 -12.62 2.55 5.57
C LEU A 37 -11.32 2.74 6.36
N LEU A 38 -10.98 3.99 6.69
CA LEU A 38 -9.82 4.33 7.50
C LEU A 38 -9.82 3.59 8.84
N ASN A 39 -10.94 3.62 9.57
CA ASN A 39 -11.08 2.92 10.83
C ASN A 39 -10.96 1.41 10.65
N HIS A 40 -11.54 0.85 9.59
CA HIS A 40 -11.43 -0.58 9.30
C HIS A 40 -9.97 -1.01 9.08
N ILE A 41 -9.20 -0.25 8.29
CA ILE A 41 -7.76 -0.49 8.09
C ILE A 41 -7.03 -0.43 9.44
N ARG A 42 -7.29 0.58 10.26
CA ARG A 42 -6.67 0.70 11.59
C ARG A 42 -7.03 -0.45 12.53
N GLU A 43 -8.26 -0.96 12.48
CA GLU A 43 -8.65 -2.15 13.25
C GLU A 43 -7.92 -3.41 12.76
N ILE A 44 -7.75 -3.58 11.45
CA ILE A 44 -6.95 -4.69 10.90
C ILE A 44 -5.51 -4.59 11.37
N VAL A 45 -4.91 -3.40 11.38
CA VAL A 45 -3.55 -3.19 11.91
C VAL A 45 -3.40 -3.70 13.34
N LYS A 46 -4.40 -3.44 14.21
CA LYS A 46 -4.38 -3.88 15.62
C LYS A 46 -4.39 -5.40 15.78
N THR A 47 -4.86 -6.16 14.79
CA THR A 47 -4.87 -7.62 14.87
C THR A 47 -3.46 -8.22 14.80
N SER A 48 -2.48 -7.49 14.28
CA SER A 48 -1.15 -8.01 13.95
C SER A 48 -1.16 -9.24 13.03
N ASP A 49 -2.25 -9.45 12.28
CA ASP A 49 -2.38 -10.53 11.29
C ASP A 49 -1.89 -10.03 9.93
N ALA A 50 -0.63 -10.33 9.60
CA ALA A 50 -0.03 -9.88 8.35
C ALA A 50 -0.74 -10.44 7.09
N PRO A 51 -1.10 -11.74 7.01
CA PRO A 51 -1.93 -12.24 5.91
C PRO A 51 -3.24 -11.44 5.71
N LEU A 52 -3.94 -11.09 6.78
CA LEU A 52 -5.16 -10.26 6.71
C LEU A 52 -4.86 -8.84 6.21
N MET A 53 -3.76 -8.22 6.65
CA MET A 53 -3.33 -6.91 6.16
C MET A 53 -3.08 -6.93 4.64
N ILE A 54 -2.40 -7.97 4.13
CA ILE A 54 -2.12 -8.11 2.70
C ILE A 54 -3.40 -8.39 1.90
N ALA A 55 -4.29 -9.23 2.43
CA ALA A 55 -5.59 -9.49 1.80
C ALA A 55 -6.45 -8.21 1.71
N THR A 56 -6.37 -7.36 2.73
CA THR A 56 -7.07 -6.06 2.75
C THR A 56 -6.51 -5.11 1.69
N GLU A 57 -5.18 -4.98 1.61
CA GLU A 57 -4.54 -4.15 0.58
C GLU A 57 -4.83 -4.66 -0.84
N LEU A 58 -4.83 -5.98 -1.04
CA LEU A 58 -5.22 -6.60 -2.31
C LEU A 58 -6.66 -6.25 -2.69
N ALA A 59 -7.61 -6.30 -1.75
CA ALA A 59 -9.00 -5.94 -2.02
C ALA A 59 -9.16 -4.46 -2.42
N ILE A 60 -8.39 -3.56 -1.80
CA ILE A 60 -8.35 -2.14 -2.17
C ILE A 60 -7.81 -1.99 -3.60
N LEU A 61 -6.69 -2.64 -3.93
CA LEU A 61 -6.08 -2.58 -5.26
C LEU A 61 -6.96 -3.15 -6.36
N GLN A 62 -7.68 -4.24 -6.07
CA GLN A 62 -8.66 -4.82 -7.00
C GLN A 62 -9.81 -3.84 -7.27
N ASN A 63 -10.33 -3.19 -6.22
CA ASN A 63 -11.35 -2.14 -6.38
C ASN A 63 -10.83 -0.96 -7.21
N ASP A 64 -9.60 -0.54 -6.95
CA ASP A 64 -8.94 0.55 -7.69
C ASP A 64 -8.76 0.18 -9.16
N PHE A 65 -8.38 -1.08 -9.44
CA PHE A 65 -8.26 -1.59 -10.80
C PHE A 65 -9.60 -1.55 -11.53
N ASP A 66 -10.64 -2.12 -10.94
CA ASP A 66 -11.97 -2.24 -11.55
C ASP A 66 -12.62 -0.88 -11.84
N ARG A 67 -12.35 0.12 -11.00
CA ARG A 67 -13.05 1.42 -11.04
C ARG A 67 -12.24 2.53 -11.68
N TYR A 68 -10.93 2.53 -11.50
CA TYR A 68 -10.10 3.69 -11.79
C TYR A 68 -9.04 3.45 -12.86
N ALA A 69 -8.77 2.21 -13.29
CA ALA A 69 -7.81 1.90 -14.35
C ALA A 69 -8.25 2.45 -15.73
N ASN A 70 -8.07 3.75 -15.93
CA ASN A 70 -8.56 4.50 -17.10
C ASN A 70 -7.48 4.75 -18.16
N SER A 71 -6.27 4.27 -17.93
CA SER A 71 -5.14 4.36 -18.86
C SER A 71 -4.29 3.11 -18.79
N ARG A 72 -3.63 2.75 -19.90
CA ARG A 72 -2.71 1.60 -19.94
C ARG A 72 -1.60 1.67 -18.90
N ALA A 73 -1.13 2.89 -18.60
CA ALA A 73 -0.11 3.11 -17.57
C ALA A 73 -0.65 2.78 -16.17
N MET A 74 -1.89 3.20 -15.87
CA MET A 74 -2.53 2.90 -14.59
C MET A 74 -2.90 1.42 -14.46
N GLU A 75 -3.45 0.83 -15.52
CA GLU A 75 -3.75 -0.60 -15.60
C GLU A 75 -2.51 -1.45 -15.30
N SER A 76 -1.39 -1.18 -16.00
CA SER A 76 -0.13 -1.88 -15.78
C SER A 76 0.43 -1.68 -14.36
N SER A 77 0.34 -0.47 -13.81
CA SER A 77 0.78 -0.16 -12.46
C SER A 77 -0.02 -0.93 -11.39
N LEU A 78 -1.35 -0.94 -11.52
CA LEU A 78 -2.25 -1.63 -10.59
C LEU A 78 -2.14 -3.16 -10.74
N GLN A 79 -2.05 -3.69 -11.95
CA GLN A 79 -1.82 -5.12 -12.17
C GLN A 79 -0.49 -5.57 -11.53
N SER A 80 0.57 -4.76 -11.67
CA SER A 80 1.85 -5.05 -11.02
C SER A 80 1.72 -5.04 -9.50
N ALA A 81 0.97 -4.08 -8.93
CA ALA A 81 0.72 -4.01 -7.48
C ALA A 81 -0.08 -5.22 -6.96
N ILE A 82 -1.09 -5.67 -7.71
CA ILE A 82 -1.89 -6.85 -7.40
C ILE A 82 -1.01 -8.10 -7.39
N ASN A 83 -0.20 -8.29 -8.44
CA ASN A 83 0.73 -9.42 -8.53
C ASN A 83 1.74 -9.42 -7.36
N GLU A 84 2.24 -8.24 -6.96
CA GLU A 84 3.11 -8.09 -5.79
C GLU A 84 2.42 -8.55 -4.49
N MET A 85 1.12 -8.26 -4.29
CA MET A 85 0.38 -8.74 -3.11
C MET A 85 0.24 -10.26 -3.13
N GLU A 86 -0.07 -10.85 -4.28
CA GLU A 86 -0.17 -12.31 -4.45
C GLU A 86 1.17 -13.01 -4.23
N VAL A 87 2.29 -12.41 -4.66
CA VAL A 87 3.65 -12.87 -4.34
C VAL A 87 3.85 -12.89 -2.83
N ILE A 88 3.51 -11.80 -2.13
CA ILE A 88 3.66 -11.71 -0.67
C ILE A 88 2.82 -12.79 0.02
N GLN A 89 1.55 -12.99 -0.37
CA GLN A 89 0.69 -14.04 0.20
C GLN A 89 1.28 -15.43 0.02
N ARG A 90 1.78 -15.76 -1.18
CA ARG A 90 2.46 -17.05 -1.43
C ARG A 90 3.68 -17.21 -0.55
N HIS A 91 4.47 -16.15 -0.36
CA HIS A 91 5.66 -16.21 0.47
C HIS A 91 5.36 -16.39 1.95
N PHE A 92 4.26 -15.85 2.48
CA PHE A 92 3.78 -16.17 3.84
C PHE A 92 3.46 -17.66 4.02
N GLN A 93 3.12 -18.37 2.95
CA GLN A 93 2.93 -19.82 3.01
C GLN A 93 4.28 -20.55 2.93
N ILE A 94 5.16 -20.13 2.02
CA ILE A 94 6.46 -20.78 1.80
C ILE A 94 7.37 -20.64 3.02
N ILE A 95 7.37 -19.48 3.69
CA ILE A 95 8.24 -19.22 4.84
C ILE A 95 8.02 -20.19 6.00
N LEU A 96 6.78 -20.68 6.16
CA LEU A 96 6.42 -21.65 7.20
C LEU A 96 6.84 -23.09 6.86
N THR A 97 7.47 -23.30 5.71
CA THR A 97 7.90 -24.62 5.25
C THR A 97 9.43 -24.79 5.34
N PRO A 98 9.93 -26.03 5.47
CA PRO A 98 11.37 -26.30 5.41
C PRO A 98 12.04 -25.83 4.11
N ASP A 99 11.27 -25.67 3.03
CA ASP A 99 11.78 -25.23 1.73
C ASP A 99 12.34 -23.80 1.77
N TYR A 100 11.94 -22.99 2.76
CA TYR A 100 12.44 -21.63 2.89
C TYR A 100 13.97 -21.56 3.08
N ALA A 101 14.58 -22.59 3.67
CA ALA A 101 16.04 -22.69 3.81
C ALA A 101 16.77 -22.79 2.46
N LEU A 102 16.10 -23.26 1.40
CA LEU A 102 16.66 -23.23 0.04
C LEU A 102 16.64 -21.80 -0.52
N ILE A 103 15.55 -21.07 -0.30
CA ILE A 103 15.43 -19.65 -0.71
C ILE A 103 16.51 -18.83 -0.02
N ASP A 104 16.68 -18.99 1.29
CA ASP A 104 17.72 -18.27 2.03
C ASP A 104 19.12 -18.48 1.43
N ARG A 105 19.48 -19.73 1.13
CA ARG A 105 20.78 -20.08 0.54
C ARG A 105 20.95 -19.57 -0.89
N ALA A 106 19.86 -19.49 -1.66
CA ALA A 106 19.91 -18.96 -3.03
C ALA A 106 20.27 -17.46 -3.07
N PHE A 107 19.93 -16.71 -2.02
CA PHE A 107 20.26 -15.29 -1.88
C PHE A 107 21.58 -15.10 -1.12
N SER A 108 22.66 -15.74 -1.56
CA SER A 108 23.96 -15.76 -0.85
C SER A 108 24.81 -14.50 -0.97
N LEU A 109 24.64 -13.71 -2.04
CA LEU A 109 25.46 -12.51 -2.27
C LEU A 109 25.06 -11.37 -1.30
N PRO A 110 26.02 -10.60 -0.75
CA PRO A 110 25.71 -9.51 0.19
C PRO A 110 24.71 -8.48 -0.33
N LYS A 111 24.75 -8.15 -1.63
CA LYS A 111 23.80 -7.22 -2.28
C LYS A 111 22.34 -7.70 -2.28
N ASN A 112 22.14 -9.01 -2.11
CA ASN A 112 20.84 -9.67 -2.10
C ASN A 112 20.37 -9.99 -0.67
N ARG A 113 21.09 -9.47 0.34
CA ARG A 113 20.80 -9.70 1.76
C ARG A 113 20.71 -8.39 2.51
N GLN A 114 19.92 -8.40 3.58
CA GLN A 114 19.85 -7.28 4.52
C GLN A 114 19.82 -7.83 5.94
N LYS A 115 20.77 -7.41 6.78
CA LYS A 115 20.94 -7.92 8.15
C LYS A 115 21.02 -9.46 8.22
N GLY A 116 21.68 -10.08 7.25
CA GLY A 116 21.83 -11.54 7.22
C GLY A 116 20.59 -12.29 6.74
N LEU A 117 19.51 -11.62 6.34
CA LEU A 117 18.30 -12.24 5.79
C LEU A 117 18.23 -12.05 4.26
N PRO A 118 17.57 -12.96 3.51
CA PRO A 118 17.42 -12.83 2.07
C PRO A 118 16.47 -11.68 1.74
N ILE A 119 16.82 -10.86 0.75
CA ILE A 119 15.88 -9.91 0.12
C ILE A 119 15.10 -10.68 -0.96
N ASP A 120 14.27 -11.61 -0.51
CA ASP A 120 13.42 -12.45 -1.35
C ASP A 120 12.32 -11.65 -2.09
N GLU A 121 11.55 -12.33 -2.93
CA GLU A 121 10.54 -11.70 -3.78
C GLU A 121 9.47 -10.96 -2.96
N ALA A 122 9.09 -11.50 -1.79
CA ALA A 122 8.19 -10.80 -0.86
C ALA A 122 8.79 -9.48 -0.38
N ARG A 123 10.05 -9.47 0.10
CA ARG A 123 10.69 -8.23 0.55
C ARG A 123 10.87 -7.20 -0.57
N GLN A 124 11.12 -7.66 -1.79
CA GLN A 124 11.16 -6.79 -2.97
C GLN A 124 9.78 -6.19 -3.26
N SER A 125 8.73 -7.02 -3.21
CA SER A 125 7.32 -6.61 -3.39
C SER A 125 6.89 -5.61 -2.32
N PHE A 126 7.23 -5.88 -1.05
CA PHE A 126 7.02 -4.93 0.06
C PHE A 126 7.71 -3.58 -0.19
N ARG A 127 8.95 -3.59 -0.70
CA ARG A 127 9.67 -2.35 -0.99
C ARG A 127 9.03 -1.58 -2.14
N SER A 128 8.69 -2.28 -3.22
CA SER A 128 8.08 -1.70 -4.42
C SER A 128 6.73 -1.05 -4.09
N HIS A 129 5.85 -1.80 -3.42
CA HIS A 129 4.52 -1.32 -3.11
C HIS A 129 4.50 -0.21 -2.05
N TYR A 130 5.37 -0.26 -1.04
CA TYR A 130 5.51 0.86 -0.10
C TYR A 130 5.91 2.16 -0.82
N ALA A 131 6.83 2.08 -1.79
CA ALA A 131 7.21 3.24 -2.59
C ALA A 131 6.05 3.74 -3.49
N ARG A 132 5.19 2.84 -3.96
CA ARG A 132 3.97 3.20 -4.71
C ARG A 132 3.01 4.00 -3.85
N LEU A 133 2.73 3.55 -2.63
CA LEU A 133 1.90 4.29 -1.67
C LEU A 133 2.50 5.66 -1.33
N ALA A 134 3.81 5.73 -1.09
CA ALA A 134 4.51 6.98 -0.83
C ALA A 134 4.49 7.97 -2.02
N ASN A 135 4.33 7.47 -3.25
CA ASN A 135 4.16 8.33 -4.42
C ASN A 135 2.71 8.78 -4.60
N LEU A 136 1.73 7.95 -4.22
CA LEU A 136 0.32 8.36 -4.20
C LEU A 136 0.10 9.53 -3.24
N ASP A 137 0.71 9.47 -2.05
CA ASP A 137 0.60 10.53 -1.03
C ASP A 137 1.09 11.92 -1.53
N LYS A 138 2.01 11.96 -2.50
CA LYS A 138 2.50 13.22 -3.11
C LYS A 138 1.49 13.88 -4.05
N SER A 139 0.39 13.20 -4.36
CA SER A 139 -0.63 13.72 -5.27
C SER A 139 -1.50 14.78 -4.59
N ARG A 140 -2.22 15.58 -5.38
CA ARG A 140 -3.14 16.61 -4.87
C ARG A 140 -4.46 15.96 -4.38
N LEU A 141 -4.37 15.21 -3.30
CA LEU A 141 -5.47 14.50 -2.64
C LEU A 141 -6.15 15.35 -1.56
N ASP A 142 -7.39 15.02 -1.22
CA ASP A 142 -8.02 15.57 -0.02
C ASP A 142 -7.51 14.93 1.28
N ASP A 143 -7.87 15.54 2.41
CA ASP A 143 -7.35 15.13 3.72
C ASP A 143 -7.81 13.70 4.09
N ASP A 144 -9.06 13.34 3.78
CA ASP A 144 -9.59 11.99 4.06
C ASP A 144 -8.84 10.92 3.23
N GLU A 145 -8.53 11.22 1.96
CA GLU A 145 -7.74 10.33 1.10
C GLU A 145 -6.31 10.16 1.60
N LYS A 146 -5.66 11.24 2.04
CA LYS A 146 -4.31 11.18 2.60
C LYS A 146 -4.26 10.32 3.85
N GLU A 147 -5.19 10.51 4.79
CA GLU A 147 -5.25 9.68 6.00
C GLU A 147 -5.40 8.18 5.68
N ILE A 148 -6.14 7.83 4.62
CA ILE A 148 -6.26 6.44 4.15
C ILE A 148 -4.93 5.93 3.59
N ILE A 149 -4.23 6.71 2.77
CA ILE A 149 -2.93 6.32 2.22
C ILE A 149 -1.90 6.15 3.34
N ASP A 150 -1.88 7.04 4.33
CA ASP A 150 -1.00 6.92 5.50
C ASP A 150 -1.29 5.63 6.29
N ALA A 151 -2.57 5.35 6.56
CA ALA A 151 -2.96 4.12 7.25
C ALA A 151 -2.58 2.85 6.45
N ARG A 152 -2.70 2.89 5.11
CA ARG A 152 -2.21 1.79 4.24
C ARG A 152 -0.69 1.63 4.34
N GLN A 153 0.06 2.73 4.35
CA GLN A 153 1.52 2.67 4.51
C GLN A 153 1.93 2.09 5.87
N GLU A 154 1.28 2.51 6.96
CA GLU A 154 1.50 1.99 8.30
C GLU A 154 1.19 0.49 8.37
N MET A 155 0.03 0.08 7.84
CA MET A 155 -0.37 -1.32 7.75
C MET A 155 0.67 -2.15 7.00
N PHE A 156 1.12 -1.65 5.86
CA PHE A 156 2.05 -2.37 5.01
C PHE A 156 3.46 -2.44 5.61
N ALA A 157 3.90 -1.39 6.32
CA ALA A 157 5.15 -1.39 7.07
C ALA A 157 5.14 -2.40 8.23
N LEU A 158 4.01 -2.53 8.94
CA LEU A 158 3.84 -3.53 9.98
C LEU A 158 3.84 -4.94 9.41
N ALA A 159 3.05 -5.20 8.35
CA ALA A 159 3.01 -6.50 7.67
C ALA A 159 4.41 -6.95 7.20
N LYS A 160 5.21 -6.02 6.64
CA LYS A 160 6.61 -6.28 6.29
C LYS A 160 7.45 -6.65 7.51
N SER A 161 7.29 -5.95 8.62
CA SER A 161 8.06 -6.21 9.84
C SER A 161 7.73 -7.58 10.43
N LEU A 162 6.45 -7.96 10.42
CA LEU A 162 5.99 -9.29 10.82
C LEU A 162 6.55 -10.38 9.90
N TYR A 163 6.55 -10.17 8.58
CA TYR A 163 7.18 -11.09 7.63
C TYR A 163 8.67 -11.29 7.94
N ILE A 164 9.41 -10.20 8.20
CA ILE A 164 10.83 -10.26 8.53
C ILE A 164 11.07 -11.01 9.84
N ALA A 165 10.24 -10.79 10.87
CA ALA A 165 10.32 -11.54 12.12
C ALA A 165 10.11 -13.04 11.89
N GLU A 166 9.17 -13.41 11.03
CA GLU A 166 8.94 -14.82 10.65
C GLU A 166 10.16 -15.40 9.92
N GLN A 167 10.88 -14.61 9.12
CA GLN A 167 12.14 -15.06 8.49
C GLN A 167 13.20 -15.35 9.56
N GLU A 168 13.32 -14.48 10.56
CA GLU A 168 14.28 -14.64 11.65
C GLU A 168 13.98 -15.88 12.48
N ILE A 169 12.71 -16.14 12.80
CA ILE A 169 12.27 -17.34 13.53
C ILE A 169 12.56 -18.59 12.69
N THR A 170 12.10 -18.61 11.44
CA THR A 170 12.24 -19.76 10.54
C THR A 170 13.70 -20.16 10.31
N LEU A 171 14.59 -19.17 10.18
CA LEU A 171 16.01 -19.40 9.96
C LEU A 171 16.82 -19.57 11.26
N GLY A 172 16.17 -19.54 12.42
CA GLY A 172 16.82 -19.71 13.72
C GLY A 172 17.78 -18.56 14.09
N ILE A 173 17.52 -17.35 13.60
CA ILE A 173 18.30 -16.13 13.85
C ILE A 173 17.78 -15.39 15.09
N ALA A 174 16.46 -15.37 15.30
CA ALA A 174 15.85 -14.90 16.53
C ALA A 174 15.72 -16.06 17.52
N ALA A 175 16.31 -15.91 18.71
CA ALA A 175 16.20 -16.81 19.87
C ALA A 175 15.50 -16.08 21.02
#